data_AF-A0A819Y8N2-F1
#
_entry.id   AF-A0A819Y8N2-F1
#
_cell.length_a   1.000
_cell.length_b   1.000
_cell.length_c   1.000
_cell.angle_alpha   90.00
_cell.angle_beta   90.00
_cell.angle_gamma   90.00
#
_symmetry.space_group_name_H-M   'P 1'
#
loop_
_entity.id
_entity.type
_entity.pdbx_description
1 polymer ?
#
loop_
_entity_poly.entity_id
_entity_poly.type
_entity_poly.pdbx_seq_one_letter_code
_entity_poly.pdbx_strand_id
1 'polypeptide(L)'
;MPTMNNIQIFHSYKNSVSLYWNSDTHEYRIIRDNQIWFESGPFVIHFNQTYYSSAPEQEIMPMLPLYLIEQYQKIGNDVIFGLFNKLSLRWSYINTTNNFIWETSFKIFQEQSIILFEQYFPVDLNGMSQGNVRDTFKYVSTAFPRFKVSFNETDQYLIDQLGHFTFLDAWDLNMRGIGLKNVFNGGLYSGNPLLLYNLTKLDSNIILSSLTNFMTNFQTRSPSLNYHLSCGLHGRIHQIEQSFSLTTILLASQSKQGINQIINLWVKLMLQYYGK
;
A
#
# COMPACT_ATOMS: atom_id res chain seq x y z
N MET A 1 24.11 21.14 -11.51
CA MET A 1 23.47 21.69 -10.30
C MET A 1 22.09 21.08 -10.21
N PRO A 2 21.76 20.29 -9.17
CA PRO A 2 20.41 19.73 -9.05
C PRO A 2 19.45 20.86 -8.65
N THR A 3 18.40 21.06 -9.44
CA THR A 3 17.34 22.03 -9.20
C THR A 3 16.42 21.53 -8.08
N MET A 4 16.28 22.31 -7.01
CA MET A 4 15.42 22.02 -5.84
C MET A 4 13.90 22.12 -6.15
N ASN A 5 13.34 21.32 -7.07
CA ASN A 5 11.90 21.35 -7.37
C ASN A 5 11.22 19.97 -7.58
N ASN A 6 11.81 18.89 -7.04
CA ASN A 6 11.34 17.51 -7.29
C ASN A 6 10.48 16.91 -6.17
N ILE A 7 9.97 17.77 -5.28
CA ILE A 7 9.19 17.41 -4.11
C ILE A 7 7.74 17.85 -4.33
N GLN A 8 6.81 16.90 -4.28
CA GLN A 8 5.38 17.16 -4.47
C GLN A 8 4.63 16.79 -3.20
N ILE A 9 3.86 17.75 -2.67
CA ILE A 9 3.02 17.53 -1.48
C ILE A 9 1.56 17.63 -1.89
N PHE A 10 0.82 16.57 -1.61
CA PHE A 10 -0.60 16.47 -1.88
C PHE A 10 -1.37 16.57 -0.56
N HIS A 11 -2.19 17.61 -0.44
CA HIS A 11 -2.96 17.88 0.77
C HIS A 11 -4.45 17.59 0.57
N SER A 12 -5.09 17.06 1.63
CA SER A 12 -6.53 17.18 1.81
C SER A 12 -6.84 18.54 2.45
N TYR A 13 -7.75 19.33 1.86
CA TYR A 13 -8.06 20.69 2.31
C TYR A 13 -8.77 20.73 3.68
N LYS A 14 -9.32 19.61 4.17
CA LYS A 14 -10.16 19.51 5.39
C LYS A 14 -9.60 18.68 6.56
N ASN A 15 -8.28 18.48 6.65
CA ASN A 15 -7.49 17.89 7.76
C ASN A 15 -7.12 16.38 7.73
N SER A 16 -6.10 16.12 8.56
CA SER A 16 -5.56 14.90 9.20
C SER A 16 -4.70 13.94 8.39
N VAL A 17 -4.68 13.97 7.06
CA VAL A 17 -3.73 13.15 6.29
C VAL A 17 -3.25 13.86 5.03
N SER A 18 -1.97 13.68 4.71
CA SER A 18 -1.34 14.18 3.50
C SER A 18 -0.31 13.17 3.00
N LEU A 19 -0.02 13.24 1.70
CA LEU A 19 1.00 12.43 1.06
C LEU A 19 2.09 13.33 0.48
N TYR A 20 3.32 12.99 0.81
CA TYR A 20 4.52 13.59 0.26
C TYR A 20 5.13 12.61 -0.74
N TRP A 21 5.50 13.06 -1.94
CA TRP A 21 6.19 12.29 -2.97
C TRP A 21 7.52 12.96 -3.34
N ASN A 22 8.59 12.18 -3.40
CA ASN A 22 9.89 12.59 -3.90
C ASN A 22 10.20 11.83 -5.19
N SER A 23 10.24 12.53 -6.33
CA SER A 23 10.51 11.90 -7.62
C SER A 23 11.96 11.48 -7.80
N ASP A 24 12.90 12.04 -7.04
CA ASP A 24 14.33 11.71 -7.16
C ASP A 24 14.66 10.38 -6.47
N THR A 25 14.05 10.14 -5.32
CA THR A 25 14.27 8.91 -4.53
C THR A 25 13.19 7.86 -4.75
N HIS A 26 12.12 8.20 -5.48
CA HIS A 26 10.92 7.39 -5.65
C HIS A 26 10.27 6.97 -4.32
N GLU A 27 10.33 7.85 -3.32
CA GLU A 27 9.78 7.59 -1.99
C GLU A 27 8.57 8.48 -1.72
N TYR A 28 7.62 7.94 -0.95
CA TYR A 28 6.50 8.70 -0.42
C TYR A 28 6.42 8.59 1.11
N ARG A 29 5.81 9.61 1.72
CA ARG A 29 5.52 9.63 3.16
C ARG A 29 4.08 9.99 3.39
N ILE A 30 3.48 9.38 4.40
CA ILE A 30 2.13 9.71 4.84
C ILE A 30 2.26 10.47 6.13
N ILE A 31 1.78 11.71 6.10
CA ILE A 31 1.86 12.63 7.22
C ILE A 31 0.46 12.81 7.79
N ARG A 32 0.33 12.57 9.09
CA ARG A 32 -0.88 12.75 9.87
C ARG A 32 -0.54 13.48 11.15
N ASP A 33 -1.36 14.47 11.52
CA ASP A 33 -1.13 15.32 12.69
C ASP A 33 0.28 15.94 12.72
N ASN A 34 0.79 16.37 11.56
CA ASN A 34 2.15 16.89 11.37
C ASN A 34 3.28 15.92 11.75
N GLN A 35 2.98 14.62 11.85
CA GLN A 35 3.95 13.56 12.10
C GLN A 35 3.98 12.60 10.91
N ILE A 36 5.15 12.07 10.59
CA ILE A 36 5.30 11.02 9.58
C ILE A 36 4.82 9.71 10.20
N TRP A 37 3.67 9.22 9.76
CA TRP A 37 3.11 7.94 10.21
C TRP A 37 3.68 6.76 9.44
N PHE A 38 3.87 6.95 8.14
CA PHE A 38 4.44 5.93 7.28
C PHE A 38 5.49 6.52 6.36
N GLU A 39 6.60 5.80 6.23
CA GLU A 39 7.60 6.00 5.19
C GLU A 39 7.52 4.85 4.20
N SER A 40 7.56 5.15 2.91
CA SER A 40 7.43 4.14 1.87
C SER A 40 8.61 3.17 1.87
N GLY A 41 8.33 1.89 1.67
CA GLY A 41 9.31 0.95 1.15
C GLY A 41 9.34 0.98 -0.40
N PRO A 42 10.30 0.29 -1.03
CA PRO A 42 10.41 0.25 -2.49
C PRO A 42 9.21 -0.43 -3.15
N PHE A 43 8.85 0.03 -4.35
CA PHE A 43 7.82 -0.60 -5.19
C PHE A 43 8.37 -1.92 -5.72
N VAL A 44 7.64 -3.02 -5.53
CA VAL A 44 8.13 -4.35 -5.95
C VAL A 44 7.09 -5.10 -6.77
N ILE A 45 7.55 -5.73 -7.86
CA ILE A 45 6.80 -6.66 -8.68
C ILE A 45 7.63 -7.92 -8.95
N HIS A 46 7.00 -9.09 -8.88
CA HIS A 46 7.61 -10.36 -9.20
C HIS A 46 7.04 -10.88 -10.51
N PHE A 47 7.89 -10.95 -11.53
CA PHE A 47 7.51 -11.33 -12.88
C PHE A 47 8.60 -12.21 -13.51
N ASN A 48 8.22 -13.25 -14.24
CA ASN A 48 9.12 -14.23 -14.84
C ASN A 48 10.20 -14.73 -13.87
N GLN A 49 9.76 -15.18 -12.69
CA GLN A 49 10.62 -15.71 -11.62
C GLN A 49 11.67 -14.72 -11.08
N THR A 50 11.49 -13.42 -11.37
CA THR A 50 12.45 -12.37 -11.01
C THR A 50 11.74 -11.24 -10.27
N TYR A 51 12.33 -10.81 -9.15
CA TYR A 51 11.85 -9.62 -8.44
C TYR A 51 12.46 -8.36 -9.05
N TYR A 52 11.61 -7.36 -9.25
CA TYR A 52 11.98 -6.01 -9.67
C TYR A 52 11.65 -5.02 -8.56
N SER A 53 12.54 -4.08 -8.28
CA SER A 53 12.38 -3.07 -7.23
C SER A 53 12.72 -1.67 -7.73
N SER A 54 11.98 -0.66 -7.27
CA SER A 54 12.31 0.76 -7.54
C SER A 54 13.59 1.23 -6.83
N ALA A 55 14.08 0.47 -5.85
CA ALA A 55 15.33 0.71 -5.12
C ALA A 55 15.97 -0.64 -4.75
N PRO A 56 16.52 -1.38 -5.73
CA PRO A 56 17.01 -2.75 -5.55
C PRO A 56 18.13 -2.86 -4.52
N GLU A 57 18.93 -1.80 -4.34
CA GLU A 57 20.00 -1.71 -3.34
C GLU A 57 19.49 -1.64 -1.89
N GLN A 58 18.21 -1.33 -1.67
CA GLN A 58 17.58 -1.29 -0.35
C GLN A 58 16.95 -2.64 0.05
N GLU A 59 17.04 -3.66 -0.81
CA GLU A 59 16.40 -4.96 -0.59
C GLU A 59 17.38 -6.00 -0.04
N ILE A 60 16.87 -6.91 0.79
CA ILE A 60 17.70 -7.97 1.38
C ILE A 60 18.03 -9.10 0.41
N MET A 61 17.25 -9.24 -0.66
CA MET A 61 17.49 -10.21 -1.72
C MET A 61 17.83 -9.46 -3.01
N PRO A 62 18.66 -10.05 -3.88
CA PRO A 62 18.95 -9.45 -5.18
C PRO A 62 17.65 -9.24 -5.98
N MET A 63 17.41 -7.99 -6.37
CA MET A 63 16.30 -7.61 -7.25
C MET A 63 16.85 -6.86 -8.46
N LEU A 64 16.19 -6.99 -9.60
CA LEU A 64 16.47 -6.18 -10.78
C LEU A 64 15.85 -4.78 -10.64
N PRO A 65 16.41 -3.76 -11.31
CA PRO A 65 15.86 -2.42 -11.24
C PRO A 65 14.49 -2.33 -11.91
N LEU A 66 13.60 -1.57 -11.28
CA LEU A 66 12.31 -1.13 -11.81
C LEU A 66 12.40 0.37 -12.08
N TYR A 67 12.29 0.76 -13.35
CA TYR A 67 12.43 2.16 -13.77
C TYR A 67 11.08 2.83 -13.87
N LEU A 68 10.99 4.04 -13.31
CA LEU A 68 9.91 4.97 -13.57
C LEU A 68 10.08 5.53 -14.98
N ILE A 69 9.17 5.17 -15.89
CA ILE A 69 9.22 5.60 -17.30
C ILE A 69 8.27 6.77 -17.58
N GLU A 70 7.25 6.96 -16.74
CA GLU A 70 6.27 8.04 -16.91
C GLU A 70 5.67 8.43 -15.55
N GLN A 71 5.53 9.73 -15.33
CA GLN A 71 4.84 10.30 -14.18
C GLN A 71 3.85 11.35 -14.69
N TYR A 72 2.59 11.25 -14.29
CA TYR A 72 1.59 12.26 -14.63
C TYR A 72 0.63 12.53 -13.47
N GLN A 73 0.08 13.75 -13.47
CA GLN A 73 -0.91 14.17 -12.48
C GLN A 73 -2.24 14.44 -13.15
N LYS A 74 -3.31 14.21 -12.41
CA LYS A 74 -4.67 14.50 -12.86
C LYS A 74 -5.54 14.90 -11.67
N ILE A 75 -6.36 15.91 -11.86
CA ILE A 75 -7.48 16.22 -10.96
C ILE A 75 -8.72 15.50 -11.51
N GLY A 76 -9.52 14.91 -10.63
CA GLY A 76 -10.75 14.23 -11.03
C GLY A 76 -11.75 14.18 -9.90
N ASN A 77 -12.95 13.69 -10.20
CA ASN A 77 -14.01 13.52 -9.20
C ASN A 77 -14.44 12.06 -9.17
N ASP A 78 -14.38 11.45 -8.00
CA ASP A 78 -14.92 10.12 -7.73
C ASP A 78 -16.37 10.26 -7.28
N VAL A 79 -17.23 9.35 -7.73
CA VAL A 79 -18.67 9.39 -7.43
C VAL A 79 -18.95 9.21 -5.93
N ILE A 80 -18.13 8.43 -5.23
CA ILE A 80 -18.32 8.09 -3.82
C ILE A 80 -17.50 9.01 -2.93
N PHE A 81 -16.24 9.23 -3.28
CA PHE A 81 -15.29 9.92 -2.42
C PHE A 81 -15.10 11.41 -2.75
N GLY A 82 -15.61 11.88 -3.90
CA GLY A 82 -15.57 13.27 -4.33
C GLY A 82 -14.28 13.69 -5.05
N LEU A 83 -13.95 14.97 -4.98
CA LEU A 83 -12.84 15.58 -5.71
C LEU A 83 -11.48 15.08 -5.20
N PHE A 84 -10.60 14.69 -6.12
CA PHE A 84 -9.27 14.15 -5.82
C PHE A 84 -8.16 14.73 -6.69
N ASN A 85 -6.95 14.71 -6.14
CA ASN A 85 -5.70 14.84 -6.89
C ASN A 85 -5.08 13.44 -7.03
N LYS A 86 -4.75 13.05 -8.26
CA LYS A 86 -4.11 11.76 -8.59
C LYS A 86 -2.69 11.98 -9.08
N LEU A 87 -1.76 11.21 -8.55
CA LEU A 87 -0.41 11.01 -9.10
C LEU A 87 -0.32 9.58 -9.61
N SER A 88 -0.02 9.42 -10.89
CA SER A 88 0.17 8.12 -11.52
C SER A 88 1.62 7.93 -11.93
N LEU A 89 2.14 6.73 -11.69
CA LEU A 89 3.51 6.32 -11.92
C LEU A 89 3.50 5.04 -12.75
N ARG A 90 4.22 5.06 -13.86
CA ARG A 90 4.33 3.92 -14.79
C ARG A 90 5.71 3.32 -14.71
N TRP A 91 5.76 2.01 -14.47
CA TRP A 91 6.98 1.28 -14.18
C TRP A 91 7.27 0.21 -15.23
N SER A 92 8.55 0.00 -15.52
CA SER A 92 9.03 -1.09 -16.38
C SER A 92 10.44 -1.53 -15.99
N TYR A 93 10.81 -2.77 -16.31
CA TYR A 93 12.19 -3.25 -16.15
C TYR A 93 13.18 -2.58 -17.12
N ILE A 94 12.72 -2.20 -18.31
CA ILE A 94 13.55 -1.49 -19.28
C ILE A 94 13.09 -0.04 -19.28
N ASN A 95 14.02 0.91 -19.32
CA ASN A 95 13.71 2.34 -19.48
C ASN A 95 13.07 2.69 -20.85
N THR A 96 12.63 1.68 -21.62
CA THR A 96 11.99 1.74 -22.93
C THR A 96 10.95 0.62 -23.04
N THR A 97 9.82 0.74 -22.32
CA THR A 97 8.50 0.06 -22.48
C THR A 97 8.34 -1.45 -22.82
N ASN A 98 9.38 -2.23 -23.09
CA ASN A 98 9.22 -3.42 -23.95
C ASN A 98 9.07 -4.78 -23.24
N ASN A 99 9.20 -4.88 -21.91
CA ASN A 99 9.08 -6.18 -21.21
C ASN A 99 7.80 -6.35 -20.40
N PHE A 100 7.44 -5.34 -19.61
CA PHE A 100 6.15 -5.26 -18.94
C PHE A 100 5.87 -3.81 -18.56
N ILE A 101 4.61 -3.52 -18.27
CA ILE A 101 4.17 -2.22 -17.78
C ILE A 101 3.30 -2.45 -16.56
N TRP A 102 3.64 -1.77 -15.47
CA TRP A 102 2.87 -1.77 -14.24
C TRP A 102 2.59 -0.33 -13.84
N GLU A 103 1.33 0.02 -13.65
CA GLU A 103 0.92 1.35 -13.23
C GLU A 103 0.54 1.34 -11.76
N THR A 104 1.04 2.31 -11.02
CA THR A 104 0.70 2.56 -9.62
C THR A 104 0.26 4.00 -9.47
N SER A 105 -0.63 4.27 -8.52
CA SER A 105 -1.07 5.64 -8.30
C SER A 105 -1.58 5.91 -6.90
N PHE A 106 -1.55 7.17 -6.54
CA PHE A 106 -2.12 7.72 -5.32
C PHE A 106 -3.27 8.65 -5.71
N LYS A 107 -4.47 8.44 -5.16
CA LYS A 107 -5.56 9.42 -5.20
C LYS A 107 -5.80 9.97 -3.81
N ILE A 108 -5.79 11.29 -3.68
CA ILE A 108 -5.95 11.97 -2.40
C ILE A 108 -7.15 12.88 -2.49
N PHE A 109 -8.09 12.68 -1.57
CA PHE A 109 -9.38 13.33 -1.61
C PHE A 109 -9.36 14.66 -0.86
N GLN A 110 -9.94 15.70 -1.46
CA GLN A 110 -9.87 17.05 -0.93
C GLN A 110 -10.74 17.25 0.31
N GLU A 111 -11.88 16.56 0.38
CA GLU A 111 -12.88 16.72 1.44
C GLU A 111 -12.92 15.56 2.44
N GLN A 112 -12.26 14.45 2.11
CA GLN A 112 -12.21 13.24 2.93
C GLN A 112 -10.75 12.96 3.30
N SER A 113 -10.51 12.50 4.53
CA SER A 113 -9.18 12.10 5.00
C SER A 113 -8.84 10.70 4.47
N ILE A 114 -8.87 10.55 3.15
CA ILE A 114 -8.71 9.28 2.43
C ILE A 114 -7.57 9.38 1.41
N ILE A 115 -6.77 8.33 1.36
CA ILE A 115 -5.82 8.07 0.28
C ILE A 115 -6.17 6.72 -0.32
N LEU A 116 -6.35 6.66 -1.64
CA LEU A 116 -6.42 5.40 -2.37
C LEU A 116 -5.09 5.14 -3.05
N PHE A 117 -4.58 3.94 -2.86
CA PHE A 117 -3.44 3.41 -3.60
C PHE A 117 -3.97 2.43 -4.63
N GLU A 118 -3.74 2.71 -5.90
CA GLU A 118 -4.24 1.87 -6.99
C GLU A 118 -3.07 1.23 -7.73
N GLN A 119 -3.24 -0.02 -8.12
CA GLN A 119 -2.41 -0.67 -9.12
C GLN A 119 -3.26 -1.01 -10.33
N TYR A 120 -2.67 -0.89 -11.52
CA TYR A 120 -3.31 -1.20 -12.79
C TYR A 120 -2.32 -1.89 -13.72
N PHE A 121 -2.80 -2.89 -14.45
CA PHE A 121 -1.98 -3.69 -15.37
C PHE A 121 -2.46 -3.44 -16.81
N PRO A 122 -1.81 -2.53 -17.55
CA PRO A 122 -2.23 -2.18 -18.91
C PRO A 122 -1.95 -3.25 -19.96
N VAL A 123 -1.19 -4.29 -19.60
CA VAL A 123 -0.82 -5.42 -20.46
C VAL A 123 -0.91 -6.72 -19.66
N ASP A 124 -1.14 -7.83 -20.35
CA ASP A 124 -1.09 -9.16 -19.74
C ASP A 124 0.31 -9.45 -19.20
N LEU A 125 0.38 -9.94 -17.96
CA LEU A 125 1.62 -10.42 -17.36
C LEU A 125 1.53 -11.93 -17.16
N ASN A 126 2.09 -12.69 -18.11
CA ASN A 126 2.23 -14.14 -18.03
C ASN A 126 3.54 -14.51 -17.35
N GLY A 127 3.50 -15.37 -16.33
CA GLY A 127 4.69 -15.73 -15.55
C GLY A 127 4.83 -14.96 -14.25
N MET A 128 3.70 -14.60 -13.64
CA MET A 128 3.67 -14.08 -12.26
C MET A 128 4.13 -15.16 -11.26
N SER A 129 4.10 -14.84 -9.98
CA SER A 129 4.65 -15.72 -8.95
C SER A 129 3.97 -17.09 -8.89
N GLN A 130 4.64 -18.13 -9.39
CA GLN A 130 4.12 -19.51 -9.43
C GLN A 130 4.22 -20.26 -8.10
N GLY A 131 5.18 -19.87 -7.24
CA GLY A 131 5.41 -20.34 -5.87
C GLY A 131 5.50 -21.86 -5.64
N ASN A 132 6.00 -22.27 -4.48
CA ASN A 132 5.78 -23.61 -3.95
C ASN A 132 4.38 -23.71 -3.31
N VAL A 133 3.65 -24.80 -3.56
CA VAL A 133 2.32 -25.07 -2.99
C VAL A 133 2.30 -24.88 -1.47
N ARG A 134 3.34 -25.32 -0.76
CA ARG A 134 3.45 -25.24 0.70
C ARG A 134 3.69 -23.82 1.23
N ASP A 135 4.15 -22.91 0.38
CA ASP A 135 4.55 -21.55 0.74
C ASP A 135 3.74 -20.48 -0.02
N THR A 136 2.63 -20.85 -0.66
CA THR A 136 1.77 -20.02 -1.53
C THR A 136 1.62 -18.58 -1.02
N PHE A 137 1.43 -18.39 0.28
CA PHE A 137 1.17 -17.08 0.90
C PHE A 137 2.41 -16.23 1.22
N LYS A 138 3.62 -16.80 1.12
CA LYS A 138 4.88 -16.05 1.23
C LYS A 138 5.26 -15.39 -0.09
N TYR A 139 4.59 -15.76 -1.18
CA TYR A 139 4.87 -15.26 -2.50
C TYR A 139 4.14 -13.95 -2.76
N VAL A 140 4.94 -12.92 -3.01
CA VAL A 140 4.48 -11.59 -3.38
C VAL A 140 4.54 -11.50 -4.89
N SER A 141 3.42 -11.16 -5.53
CA SER A 141 3.37 -10.82 -6.94
C SER A 141 3.54 -9.32 -7.14
N THR A 142 2.90 -8.49 -6.31
CA THR A 142 3.16 -7.04 -6.25
C THR A 142 3.11 -6.53 -4.82
N ALA A 143 3.86 -5.47 -4.53
CA ALA A 143 3.84 -4.75 -3.25
C ALA A 143 3.74 -3.25 -3.49
N PHE A 144 2.51 -2.73 -3.45
CA PHE A 144 2.17 -1.31 -3.43
C PHE A 144 0.75 -1.10 -2.86
N PRO A 145 0.56 -0.25 -1.83
CA PRO A 145 1.58 0.50 -1.11
C PRO A 145 2.47 -0.42 -0.27
N ARG A 146 3.68 0.04 0.05
CA ARG A 146 4.59 -0.62 0.97
C ARG A 146 5.18 0.39 1.94
N PHE A 147 5.34 -0.01 3.19
CA PHE A 147 5.76 0.86 4.28
C PHE A 147 6.92 0.22 5.05
N LYS A 148 7.97 1.00 5.29
CA LYS A 148 9.12 0.60 6.12
C LYS A 148 8.63 0.32 7.54
N VAL A 149 9.08 -0.81 8.07
CA VAL A 149 8.78 -1.31 9.42
C VAL A 149 10.07 -1.91 9.92
N SER A 150 10.47 -1.62 11.15
CA SER A 150 11.70 -2.15 11.68
C SER A 150 11.48 -3.52 12.33
N PHE A 151 12.51 -4.36 12.23
CA PHE A 151 12.72 -5.48 13.16
C PHE A 151 13.84 -5.21 14.17
N ASN A 152 14.62 -4.17 13.93
CA ASN A 152 15.72 -3.75 14.77
C ASN A 152 15.26 -2.62 15.71
N GLU A 153 15.50 -2.76 17.01
CA GLU A 153 15.06 -1.78 18.02
C GLU A 153 15.71 -0.40 17.85
N THR A 154 16.73 -0.27 17.00
CA THR A 154 17.43 0.99 16.71
C THR A 154 16.78 1.84 15.63
N ASP A 155 16.07 1.24 14.67
CA ASP A 155 15.36 2.03 13.66
C ASP A 155 14.02 2.49 14.25
N GLN A 156 13.76 3.79 14.24
CA GLN A 156 12.61 4.37 14.92
C GLN A 156 11.56 4.86 13.92
N TYR A 157 10.93 3.93 13.20
CA TYR A 157 9.75 4.29 12.40
C TYR A 157 8.53 4.43 13.31
N LEU A 158 7.71 5.46 13.08
CA LEU A 158 6.55 5.72 13.95
C LEU A 158 5.56 4.55 13.95
N ILE A 159 5.38 3.85 12.83
CA ILE A 159 4.48 2.68 12.71
C ILE A 159 4.77 1.61 13.77
N ASP A 160 6.04 1.42 14.17
CA ASP A 160 6.45 0.41 15.15
C ASP A 160 5.99 0.75 16.58
N GLN A 161 5.63 2.02 16.82
CA GLN A 161 5.18 2.54 18.10
C GLN A 161 3.65 2.64 18.20
N LEU A 162 2.92 2.40 17.10
CA LEU A 162 1.47 2.47 17.06
C LEU A 162 0.81 1.23 17.69
N GLY A 163 -0.31 1.45 18.36
CA GLY A 163 -1.24 0.38 18.68
C GLY A 163 -1.90 -0.14 17.41
N HIS A 164 -2.31 -1.41 17.39
CA HIS A 164 -2.94 -2.00 16.22
C HIS A 164 -4.07 -2.97 16.58
N PHE A 165 -5.08 -3.01 15.71
CA PHE A 165 -6.10 -4.06 15.67
C PHE A 165 -6.15 -4.66 14.27
N THR A 166 -6.17 -5.98 14.22
CA THR A 166 -6.45 -6.75 12.99
C THR A 166 -7.78 -7.43 13.16
N PHE A 167 -8.68 -7.28 12.20
CA PHE A 167 -9.95 -7.98 12.23
C PHE A 167 -9.79 -9.33 11.53
N LEU A 168 -9.72 -10.39 12.33
CA LEU A 168 -9.85 -11.76 11.87
C LEU A 168 -11.31 -11.99 11.47
N ASP A 169 -11.55 -12.62 10.32
CA ASP A 169 -12.89 -13.05 9.88
C ASP A 169 -13.91 -11.92 9.63
N ALA A 170 -13.47 -10.70 9.26
CA ALA A 170 -14.37 -9.66 8.75
C ALA A 170 -15.05 -10.05 7.41
N TRP A 171 -14.52 -11.09 6.77
CA TRP A 171 -15.04 -11.71 5.56
C TRP A 171 -15.04 -13.23 5.73
N ASP A 172 -16.03 -13.92 5.16
CA ASP A 172 -16.18 -15.38 5.16
C ASP A 172 -15.13 -16.04 4.24
N LEU A 173 -13.87 -15.88 4.62
CA LEU A 173 -12.71 -16.51 4.02
C LEU A 173 -11.97 -17.19 5.16
N ASN A 174 -11.99 -18.52 5.19
CA ASN A 174 -11.30 -19.40 6.14
C ASN A 174 -9.76 -19.14 6.19
N MET A 175 -9.31 -17.99 6.66
CA MET A 175 -7.91 -17.58 6.65
C MET A 175 -7.54 -16.90 7.97
N ARG A 176 -6.86 -17.65 8.84
CA ARG A 176 -6.34 -17.17 10.14
C ARG A 176 -5.06 -16.34 9.96
N GLY A 177 -4.95 -15.19 10.64
CA GLY A 177 -3.74 -14.34 10.66
C GLY A 177 -3.58 -13.43 11.90
N ILE A 178 -2.62 -13.75 12.77
CA ILE A 178 -2.38 -13.11 14.09
C ILE A 178 -1.29 -12.01 14.00
N GLY A 179 -1.64 -10.78 14.41
CA GLY A 179 -0.88 -9.83 15.28
C GLY A 179 0.49 -9.27 14.87
N LEU A 180 0.66 -7.94 15.00
CA LEU A 180 1.96 -7.24 14.93
C LEU A 180 2.74 -7.34 16.27
N LYS A 181 2.94 -8.54 16.83
CA LYS A 181 3.95 -8.78 17.91
C LYS A 181 4.57 -10.19 17.87
N ASN A 182 5.88 -10.21 17.60
CA ASN A 182 6.97 -11.11 18.08
C ASN A 182 6.74 -12.59 18.40
N VAL A 183 6.19 -13.43 17.50
CA VAL A 183 6.36 -14.90 17.71
C VAL A 183 6.62 -15.75 16.46
N PHE A 184 6.52 -15.25 15.22
CA PHE A 184 6.65 -16.15 14.06
C PHE A 184 7.60 -15.67 12.95
N ASN A 185 8.66 -16.46 12.73
CA ASN A 185 9.48 -16.46 11.52
C ASN A 185 8.72 -17.17 10.39
N GLY A 186 7.75 -16.49 9.81
CA GLY A 186 6.97 -16.97 8.67
C GLY A 186 5.92 -15.93 8.32
N GLY A 187 5.87 -15.53 7.04
CA GLY A 187 5.06 -14.41 6.51
C GLY A 187 3.80 -14.14 7.31
N LEU A 188 3.80 -13.02 8.03
CA LEU A 188 2.70 -12.61 8.90
C LEU A 188 1.57 -12.05 8.04
N TYR A 189 0.39 -12.62 8.28
CA TYR A 189 -0.91 -12.28 7.72
C TYR A 189 -1.56 -11.24 8.64
N SER A 190 -1.90 -10.04 8.15
CA SER A 190 -2.80 -9.15 8.89
C SER A 190 -4.20 -9.24 8.30
N GLY A 191 -5.18 -9.47 9.18
CA GLY A 191 -6.60 -9.38 8.85
C GLY A 191 -6.89 -8.01 8.26
N ASN A 192 -7.56 -8.00 7.11
CA ASN A 192 -7.98 -6.81 6.40
C ASN A 192 -9.43 -6.52 6.82
N PRO A 193 -9.73 -5.38 7.48
CA PRO A 193 -8.89 -4.18 7.64
C PRO A 193 -7.87 -4.23 8.79
N LEU A 194 -6.76 -3.50 8.61
CA LEU A 194 -5.77 -3.19 9.65
C LEU A 194 -6.04 -1.79 10.19
N LEU A 195 -6.34 -1.68 11.48
CA LEU A 195 -6.48 -0.40 12.19
C LEU A 195 -5.20 -0.13 12.98
N LEU A 196 -4.63 1.06 12.81
CA LEU A 196 -3.48 1.59 13.53
C LEU A 196 -3.90 2.83 14.31
N TYR A 197 -3.45 2.96 15.56
CA TYR A 197 -3.84 4.07 16.42
C TYR A 197 -2.69 4.56 17.29
N ASN A 198 -2.71 5.86 17.57
CA ASN A 198 -1.74 6.46 18.48
C ASN A 198 -2.13 6.13 19.93
N LEU A 199 -1.24 5.43 20.65
CA LEU A 199 -1.46 5.01 22.05
C LEU A 199 -1.67 6.19 23.00
N THR A 200 -1.18 7.38 22.65
CA THR A 200 -1.27 8.61 23.46
C THR A 200 -2.37 9.56 23.00
N LYS A 201 -2.93 9.36 21.80
CA LYS A 201 -3.91 10.26 21.18
C LYS A 201 -5.06 9.46 20.58
N LEU A 202 -6.13 9.30 21.37
CA LEU A 202 -7.26 8.43 21.09
C LEU A 202 -8.04 8.75 19.79
N ASP A 203 -7.97 10.00 19.29
CA ASP A 203 -8.62 10.42 18.05
C ASP A 203 -7.69 10.36 16.82
N SER A 204 -6.46 9.86 16.99
CA SER A 204 -5.53 9.67 15.89
C SER A 204 -5.42 8.21 15.50
N ASN A 205 -6.13 7.87 14.41
CA ASN A 205 -6.32 6.51 13.94
C ASN A 205 -6.26 6.45 12.41
N ILE A 206 -5.77 5.35 11.86
CA ILE A 206 -5.77 5.05 10.42
C ILE A 206 -6.25 3.62 10.20
N ILE A 207 -7.15 3.41 9.26
CA ILE A 207 -7.50 2.09 8.72
C ILE A 207 -6.82 1.94 7.36
N LEU A 208 -6.08 0.84 7.19
CA LEU A 208 -5.57 0.36 5.92
C LEU A 208 -6.36 -0.89 5.53
N SER A 209 -6.96 -0.89 4.34
CA SER A 209 -7.85 -1.98 3.91
C SER A 209 -7.88 -2.15 2.38
N SER A 210 -8.20 -3.34 1.90
CA SER A 210 -8.45 -3.54 0.46
C SER A 210 -9.83 -3.00 0.13
N LEU A 211 -9.89 -2.10 -0.84
CA LEU A 211 -11.14 -1.54 -1.35
C LEU A 211 -11.72 -2.42 -2.46
N THR A 212 -10.88 -2.96 -3.34
CA THR A 212 -11.26 -3.86 -4.45
C THR A 212 -10.45 -5.14 -4.42
N ASN A 213 -10.96 -6.19 -5.08
CA ASN A 213 -10.29 -7.49 -5.22
C ASN A 213 -9.80 -8.06 -3.88
N PHE A 214 -10.66 -8.02 -2.87
CA PHE A 214 -10.39 -8.45 -1.49
C PHE A 214 -9.89 -9.90 -1.36
N MET A 215 -10.16 -10.76 -2.36
CA MET A 215 -9.66 -12.13 -2.39
C MET A 215 -8.20 -12.26 -2.83
N THR A 216 -7.60 -11.22 -3.41
CA THR A 216 -6.23 -11.27 -3.95
C THR A 216 -5.36 -10.10 -3.48
N ASN A 217 -5.97 -8.98 -3.09
CA ASN A 217 -5.29 -7.84 -2.48
C ASN A 217 -5.17 -8.04 -0.96
N PHE A 218 -3.97 -8.37 -0.50
CA PHE A 218 -3.69 -8.67 0.91
C PHE A 218 -2.62 -7.76 1.49
N GLN A 219 -2.56 -7.74 2.82
CA GLN A 219 -1.49 -7.14 3.59
C GLN A 219 -0.54 -8.24 4.07
N THR A 220 0.77 -8.03 3.91
CA THR A 220 1.78 -8.99 4.36
C THR A 220 3.03 -8.31 4.89
N ARG A 221 3.76 -9.03 5.74
CA ARG A 221 5.16 -8.77 6.08
C ARG A 221 6.00 -9.95 5.65
N SER A 222 6.29 -10.03 4.36
CA SER A 222 7.09 -11.12 3.80
C SER A 222 8.59 -10.90 4.11
N PRO A 223 9.33 -11.95 4.53
CA PRO A 223 10.79 -11.88 4.58
C PRO A 223 11.39 -11.42 3.25
N SER A 224 10.78 -11.81 2.12
CA SER A 224 11.28 -11.44 0.78
C SER A 224 11.26 -9.93 0.50
N LEU A 225 10.57 -9.16 1.34
CA LEU A 225 10.39 -7.71 1.22
C LEU A 225 10.98 -6.98 2.43
N ASN A 226 12.09 -7.47 2.99
CA ASN A 226 12.68 -6.93 4.22
C ASN A 226 11.66 -6.80 5.36
N TYR A 227 10.61 -7.62 5.34
CA TYR A 227 9.49 -7.57 6.26
C TYR A 227 8.77 -6.22 6.45
N HIS A 228 8.93 -5.32 5.49
CA HIS A 228 8.11 -4.12 5.38
C HIS A 228 6.64 -4.51 5.29
N LEU A 229 5.75 -3.70 5.86
CA LEU A 229 4.31 -3.86 5.69
C LEU A 229 3.99 -3.54 4.23
N SER A 230 3.50 -4.52 3.49
CA SER A 230 3.16 -4.38 2.07
C SER A 230 1.71 -4.72 1.85
N CYS A 231 1.07 -4.01 0.92
CA CYS A 231 -0.21 -4.38 0.35
C CYS A 231 0.00 -4.74 -1.12
N GLY A 232 -0.83 -5.61 -1.66
CA GLY A 232 -0.82 -5.90 -3.09
C GLY A 232 -1.24 -7.32 -3.40
N LEU A 233 -0.78 -7.83 -4.54
CA LEU A 233 -1.09 -9.18 -4.97
C LEU A 233 -0.16 -10.18 -4.30
N HIS A 234 -0.77 -11.13 -3.61
CA HIS A 234 -0.08 -12.22 -2.93
C HIS A 234 -0.67 -13.55 -3.35
N GLY A 235 0.13 -14.60 -3.26
CA GLY A 235 -0.29 -15.94 -3.63
C GLY A 235 0.37 -16.46 -4.90
N ARG A 236 -0.14 -17.60 -5.35
CA ARG A 236 0.25 -18.24 -6.60
C ARG A 236 -0.57 -17.64 -7.73
N ILE A 237 0.04 -16.74 -8.47
CA ILE A 237 -0.58 -16.07 -9.60
C ILE A 237 0.20 -16.50 -10.83
N HIS A 238 -0.47 -17.14 -11.79
CA HIS A 238 0.16 -17.50 -13.06
C HIS A 238 0.18 -16.31 -14.01
N GLN A 239 -0.93 -15.60 -14.06
CA GLN A 239 -1.17 -14.50 -14.97
C GLN A 239 -1.94 -13.39 -14.26
N ILE A 240 -1.63 -12.15 -14.61
CA ILE A 240 -2.52 -11.00 -14.39
C ILE A 240 -3.02 -10.55 -15.75
N GLU A 241 -4.34 -10.51 -15.90
CA GLU A 241 -4.98 -10.07 -17.13
C GLU A 241 -4.83 -8.56 -17.32
N GLN A 242 -4.77 -8.15 -18.59
CA GLN A 242 -4.90 -6.76 -18.98
C GLN A 242 -6.16 -6.17 -18.35
N SER A 243 -6.02 -4.93 -17.89
CA SER A 243 -7.05 -4.16 -17.21
C SER A 243 -7.42 -4.63 -15.80
N PHE A 244 -6.74 -5.65 -15.26
CA PHE A 244 -6.84 -5.94 -13.84
C PHE A 244 -6.38 -4.72 -13.03
N SER A 245 -7.09 -4.45 -11.94
CA SER A 245 -6.75 -3.36 -11.02
C SER A 245 -6.95 -3.79 -9.58
N LEU A 246 -6.23 -3.19 -8.65
CA LEU A 246 -6.50 -3.33 -7.23
C LEU A 246 -6.36 -1.99 -6.53
N THR A 247 -7.16 -1.82 -5.49
CA THR A 247 -7.20 -0.59 -4.73
C THR A 247 -7.11 -0.92 -3.25
N THR A 248 -6.18 -0.25 -2.58
CA THR A 248 -6.03 -0.25 -1.12
C THR A 248 -6.42 1.14 -0.62
N ILE A 249 -7.35 1.19 0.31
CA ILE A 249 -7.79 2.41 0.97
C ILE A 249 -7.00 2.62 2.27
N LEU A 250 -6.57 3.86 2.47
CA LEU A 250 -6.16 4.38 3.75
C LEU A 250 -7.16 5.44 4.18
N LEU A 251 -7.91 5.14 5.23
CA LEU A 251 -8.86 6.06 5.86
C LEU A 251 -8.25 6.57 7.16
N ALA A 252 -8.15 7.88 7.30
CA ALA A 252 -7.67 8.55 8.49
C ALA A 252 -8.87 9.06 9.31
N SER A 253 -8.89 8.87 10.64
CA SER A 253 -9.93 9.47 11.48
C SER A 253 -9.87 10.99 11.40
N GLN A 254 -11.03 11.63 11.49
CA GLN A 254 -11.13 13.07 11.69
C GLN A 254 -10.95 13.41 13.17
N SER A 255 -10.79 14.70 13.49
CA SER A 255 -10.68 15.15 14.88
C SER A 255 -11.87 14.67 15.72
N LYS A 256 -11.61 14.21 16.94
CA LYS A 256 -12.61 13.66 17.88
C LYS A 256 -13.31 12.36 17.41
N GLN A 257 -12.81 11.69 16.37
CA GLN A 257 -13.26 10.34 16.01
C GLN A 257 -12.35 9.30 16.66
N GLY A 258 -12.86 8.63 17.70
CA GLY A 258 -12.21 7.46 18.28
C GLY A 258 -12.33 6.22 17.39
N ILE A 259 -11.78 5.11 17.90
CA ILE A 259 -11.70 3.83 17.19
C ILE A 259 -13.07 3.35 16.66
N ASN A 260 -14.10 3.38 17.49
CA ASN A 260 -15.44 2.91 17.10
C ASN A 260 -16.03 3.77 15.96
N GLN A 261 -15.80 5.08 15.99
CA GLN A 261 -16.30 6.01 14.99
C GLN A 261 -15.61 5.80 13.64
N ILE A 262 -14.28 5.62 13.61
CA ILE A 262 -13.56 5.39 12.35
C ILE A 262 -13.90 4.01 11.75
N ILE A 263 -14.10 2.97 12.57
CA ILE A 263 -14.54 1.66 12.07
C ILE A 263 -15.93 1.77 11.44
N ASN A 264 -16.89 2.41 12.13
CA ASN A 264 -18.24 2.62 11.58
C ASN A 264 -18.22 3.45 10.29
N LEU A 265 -17.35 4.45 10.21
CA LEU A 265 -17.15 5.23 8.98
C LEU A 265 -16.61 4.35 7.85
N TRP A 266 -15.58 3.55 8.12
CA TRP A 266 -15.02 2.61 7.16
C TRP A 266 -16.11 1.65 6.62
N VAL A 267 -16.88 1.00 7.51
CA VAL A 267 -17.97 0.10 7.08
C VAL A 267 -18.98 0.83 6.18
N LYS A 268 -19.40 2.05 6.56
CA LYS A 268 -20.33 2.85 5.73
C LYS A 268 -19.76 3.15 4.35
N LEU A 269 -18.50 3.56 4.27
CA LEU A 269 -17.83 3.85 3.00
C LEU A 269 -17.69 2.58 2.14
N MET A 270 -17.37 1.44 2.75
CA MET A 270 -17.32 0.17 2.04
C MET A 270 -18.69 -0.22 1.47
N LEU A 271 -19.76 -0.11 2.25
CA LEU A 271 -21.13 -0.38 1.79
C LEU A 271 -21.53 0.55 0.63
N GLN A 272 -21.28 1.85 0.78
CA GLN A 272 -21.54 2.84 -0.27
C GLN A 272 -20.78 2.53 -1.57
N TYR A 273 -19.49 2.19 -1.46
CA TYR A 273 -18.66 1.86 -2.61
C TYR A 273 -19.18 0.63 -3.37
N TYR A 274 -19.73 -0.35 -2.66
CA TYR A 274 -20.32 -1.56 -3.25
C TYR A 274 -21.83 -1.45 -3.56
N GLY A 275 -22.43 -0.26 -3.41
CA GLY A 275 -23.85 -0.02 -3.69
C GLY A 275 -24.81 -0.76 -2.76
N LYS A 276 -24.42 -1.00 -1.51
CA LYS A 276 -25.20 -1.68 -0.47
C LYS A 276 -25.71 -0.73 0.61
#